data_AF-A0A1B3ZAE0-F1
#
_entry.id   AF-A0A1B3ZAE0-F1
#
_cell.length_a   1.000
_cell.length_b   1.000
_cell.length_c   1.000
_cell.angle_alpha   90.00
_cell.angle_beta   90.00
_cell.angle_gamma   90.00
#
_symmetry.space_group_name_H-M   'P 1'
#
loop_
_entity.id
_entity.type
_entity.pdbx_description
1 polymer ?
#
loop_
_entity_poly.entity_id
_entity_poly.type
_entity_poly.pdbx_seq_one_letter_code
_entity_poly.pdbx_strand_id
1 'polypeptide(L)'
;MGRQMSRPSDVMTRYAWHGLLPVAVIALGIGVSAIGAGAGQNASAPSAETVDLHAAAAFGISAANTAEANTRGFDAFFASPRPSVVHLSAGTYNLSCRTYTAASAVSILGAGAANTILRLPRGCSFSTPFMAWDGKADVRVSGLTIDLNDPVYPALQPVLKFTAYDADAARLSVDHIAILNGNSPSLQITVGATAGHKYDGVVISDNYLQMRPATTTNQCIALTTVNGTGYIPAAQVIGNVCKGSGIQIDGADTRVSENDVSGFSFGTAIYAQQNVGLPVAAASWANSVVTISHRPSVRFFVVGQKIGVQGAVPTGYNGVFTVIGVTSASVSYAVKSDPGPWKKGGYVISAPSNCGCLISGNILHDTGNGVDVNNAVHAGLENSCVNSIVKNNNAYDLGGSGFSNFASDVKYVGNVATNTGFEGGASAGEEADKAAFAIFDAGIGVDWYASHNVTMQGNRARDGGTGKVKYGYFEEPWHIFATDRRENDFRGHVHDEVVRQAGVAMTE
;
A
#
# COMPACT_ATOMS: atom_id res chain seq x y z
N MET A 1 28.94 6.73 28.77
CA MET A 1 29.68 5.62 28.11
C MET A 1 29.15 5.50 26.70
N GLY A 2 30.00 5.75 25.70
CA GLY A 2 29.59 5.90 24.30
C GLY A 2 29.07 4.59 23.71
N ARG A 3 27.83 4.61 23.19
CA ARG A 3 27.28 3.49 22.41
C ARG A 3 27.75 3.60 20.97
N GLN A 4 28.53 2.61 20.58
CA GLN A 4 28.93 2.33 19.21
C GLN A 4 27.66 1.97 18.42
N MET A 5 27.22 2.84 17.49
CA MET A 5 26.18 2.48 16.53
C MET A 5 26.67 1.26 15.74
N SER A 6 25.89 0.17 15.76
CA SER A 6 26.14 -1.01 14.92
C SER A 6 26.26 -0.58 13.47
N ARG A 7 27.34 -1.02 12.80
CA ARG A 7 27.63 -0.65 11.41
C ARG A 7 26.55 -1.21 10.47
N PRO A 8 26.17 -0.49 9.40
CA PRO A 8 25.21 -0.99 8.39
C PRO A 8 25.54 -2.37 7.79
N SER A 9 26.79 -2.83 7.88
CA SER A 9 27.24 -4.14 7.41
C SER A 9 26.55 -5.33 8.09
N ASP A 10 26.10 -5.18 9.34
CA ASP A 10 25.55 -6.29 10.13
C ASP A 10 24.07 -6.57 9.80
N VAL A 11 23.38 -5.61 9.18
CA VAL A 11 22.00 -5.76 8.73
C VAL A 11 21.95 -6.42 7.35
N MET A 12 22.89 -6.08 6.47
CA MET A 12 23.05 -6.72 5.15
C MET A 12 23.41 -8.20 5.25
N THR A 13 24.10 -8.64 6.31
CA THR A 13 24.54 -10.04 6.45
C THR A 13 23.39 -11.01 6.76
N ARG A 14 22.30 -10.56 7.40
CA ARG A 14 21.09 -11.40 7.53
C ARG A 14 20.39 -11.64 6.19
N TYR A 15 20.52 -10.69 5.25
CA TYR A 15 20.02 -10.85 3.87
C TYR A 15 20.99 -11.61 2.95
N ALA A 16 22.29 -11.60 3.25
CA ALA A 16 23.27 -12.41 2.53
C ALA A 16 23.08 -13.94 2.75
N TRP A 17 22.40 -14.35 3.83
CA TRP A 17 22.25 -15.76 4.20
C TRP A 17 21.09 -16.53 3.54
N HIS A 18 20.21 -15.84 2.79
CA HIS A 18 19.28 -16.49 1.85
C HIS A 18 19.79 -16.47 0.40
N GLY A 19 21.10 -16.25 0.20
CA GLY A 19 21.76 -16.43 -1.08
C GLY A 19 21.65 -17.88 -1.55
N LEU A 20 20.69 -18.14 -2.44
CA LEU A 20 20.78 -19.22 -3.40
C LEU A 20 22.18 -19.21 -4.02
N LEU A 21 22.81 -20.39 -4.06
CA LEU A 21 24.03 -20.66 -4.82
C LEU A 21 23.94 -19.97 -6.21
N PRO A 22 25.06 -19.48 -6.77
CA PRO A 22 25.04 -18.85 -8.09
C PRO A 22 24.48 -19.83 -9.12
N VAL A 23 23.22 -19.63 -9.51
CA VAL A 23 22.63 -20.31 -10.64
C VAL A 23 23.33 -19.76 -11.86
N ALA A 24 24.07 -20.63 -12.55
CA ALA A 24 24.63 -20.32 -13.86
C ALA A 24 23.52 -19.74 -14.75
N VAL A 25 23.78 -18.58 -15.36
CA VAL A 25 22.90 -18.00 -16.37
C VAL A 25 22.91 -18.93 -17.58
N ILE A 26 22.04 -19.93 -17.58
CA ILE A 26 21.59 -20.59 -18.78
C ILE A 26 20.56 -19.65 -19.38
N ALA A 27 20.83 -19.16 -20.59
CA ALA A 27 19.84 -18.47 -21.42
C ALA A 27 18.68 -19.44 -21.71
N LEU A 28 17.73 -19.52 -20.79
CA LEU A 28 16.47 -20.21 -20.99
C LEU A 28 15.55 -19.25 -21.73
N GLY A 29 15.25 -19.58 -22.98
CA GLY A 29 14.14 -18.98 -23.71
C GLY A 29 12.87 -19.10 -22.87
N ILE A 30 12.22 -17.97 -22.61
CA ILE A 30 11.00 -17.89 -21.82
C ILE A 30 9.90 -18.61 -22.61
N GLY A 31 9.69 -19.89 -22.30
CA GLY A 31 8.51 -20.63 -22.68
C GLY A 31 7.38 -20.31 -21.71
N VAL A 32 6.56 -19.31 -22.04
CA VAL A 32 5.33 -19.03 -21.31
C VAL A 32 4.38 -20.21 -21.51
N SER A 33 4.22 -21.05 -20.47
CA SER A 33 3.17 -22.06 -20.46
C SER A 33 1.85 -21.39 -20.14
N ALA A 34 0.92 -21.46 -21.09
CA ALA A 34 -0.41 -20.88 -21.01
C ALA A 34 -1.21 -21.49 -19.85
N ILE A 35 -1.64 -20.65 -18.91
CA ILE A 35 -2.76 -20.94 -18.01
C ILE A 35 -4.04 -20.76 -18.84
N GLY A 36 -4.91 -21.78 -18.83
CA GLY A 36 -6.05 -21.93 -19.72
C GLY A 36 -6.96 -20.70 -19.79
N ALA A 37 -7.06 -20.12 -20.99
CA ALA A 37 -7.98 -19.04 -21.30
C ALA A 37 -9.37 -19.60 -21.63
N GLY A 38 -10.39 -19.12 -20.92
CA GLY A 38 -11.77 -19.17 -21.38
C GLY A 38 -11.91 -18.40 -22.69
N ALA A 39 -12.55 -19.01 -23.67
CA ALA A 39 -12.72 -18.46 -25.01
C ALA A 39 -13.61 -17.20 -24.98
N GLY A 40 -13.08 -16.06 -25.42
CA GLY A 40 -13.89 -14.88 -25.67
C GLY A 40 -13.14 -13.57 -25.71
N GLN A 41 -12.32 -13.36 -26.75
CA GLN A 41 -12.12 -12.10 -27.51
C GLN A 41 -10.73 -12.11 -28.16
N ASN A 42 -10.70 -12.10 -29.50
CA ASN A 42 -9.50 -11.96 -30.32
C ASN A 42 -8.93 -10.54 -30.19
N ALA A 43 -8.26 -10.23 -29.08
CA ALA A 43 -7.33 -9.12 -29.04
C ALA A 43 -6.03 -9.60 -29.70
N SER A 44 -5.65 -8.98 -30.82
CA SER A 44 -4.35 -9.17 -31.44
C SER A 44 -3.26 -8.96 -30.39
N ALA A 45 -2.45 -10.00 -30.12
CA ALA A 45 -1.34 -9.90 -29.20
C ALA A 45 -0.43 -8.73 -29.63
N PRO A 46 -0.08 -7.78 -28.73
CA PRO A 46 0.82 -6.70 -29.08
C PRO A 46 2.13 -7.30 -29.61
N SER A 47 2.65 -6.75 -30.71
CA SER A 47 3.96 -7.14 -31.24
C SER A 47 4.99 -6.99 -30.13
N ALA A 48 5.75 -8.04 -29.83
CA ALA A 48 6.78 -8.02 -28.81
C ALA A 48 7.80 -6.91 -29.16
N GLU A 49 7.73 -5.80 -28.43
CA GLU A 49 8.70 -4.72 -28.57
C GLU A 49 10.05 -5.26 -28.11
N THR A 50 11.07 -5.13 -28.97
CA THR A 50 12.43 -5.57 -28.63
C THR A 50 12.99 -4.66 -27.55
N VAL A 51 13.27 -5.22 -26.38
CA VAL A 51 13.94 -4.50 -25.28
C VAL A 51 15.44 -4.51 -25.52
N ASP A 52 16.04 -3.32 -25.64
CA ASP A 52 17.48 -3.20 -25.87
C ASP A 52 18.25 -3.42 -24.55
N LEU A 53 19.06 -4.48 -24.51
CA LEU A 53 19.93 -4.79 -23.37
C LEU A 53 21.29 -4.11 -23.53
N HIS A 54 21.66 -3.26 -22.58
CA HIS A 54 22.89 -2.49 -22.62
C HIS A 54 23.75 -2.72 -21.37
N ALA A 55 25.06 -2.84 -21.59
CA ALA A 55 26.02 -2.63 -20.51
C ALA A 55 26.05 -1.14 -20.12
N ALA A 56 26.24 -0.82 -18.84
CA ALA A 56 26.38 0.54 -18.33
C ALA A 56 27.33 1.44 -19.16
N ALA A 57 28.45 0.86 -19.60
CA ALA A 57 29.46 1.56 -20.40
C ALA A 57 28.93 2.08 -21.75
N ALA A 58 27.87 1.50 -22.31
CA ALA A 58 27.25 1.98 -23.55
C ALA A 58 26.66 3.40 -23.41
N PHE A 59 26.29 3.78 -22.17
CA PHE A 59 25.85 5.14 -21.83
C PHE A 59 26.97 5.96 -21.17
N GLY A 60 28.19 5.44 -21.07
CA GLY A 60 29.28 6.09 -20.34
C GLY A 60 29.13 6.05 -18.82
N ILE A 61 28.39 5.07 -18.27
CA ILE A 61 28.23 4.86 -16.83
C ILE A 61 29.29 3.85 -16.35
N SER A 62 30.04 4.19 -15.30
CA SER A 62 31.09 3.34 -14.70
C SER A 62 31.34 3.69 -13.22
N ALA A 63 31.63 2.68 -12.40
CA ALA A 63 32.00 2.91 -11.01
C ALA A 63 33.34 3.66 -10.85
N ALA A 64 34.18 3.67 -11.89
CA ALA A 64 35.43 4.42 -11.93
C ALA A 64 35.26 5.89 -12.33
N ASN A 65 34.06 6.29 -12.77
CA ASN A 65 33.80 7.65 -13.23
C ASN A 65 33.60 8.63 -12.06
N THR A 66 33.79 9.92 -12.36
CA THR A 66 33.35 11.00 -11.48
C THR A 66 31.83 11.07 -11.40
N ALA A 67 31.31 11.79 -10.39
CA ALA A 67 29.89 12.00 -10.23
C ALA A 67 29.25 12.65 -11.47
N GLU A 68 29.91 13.64 -12.06
CA GLU A 68 29.42 14.37 -13.24
C GLU A 68 29.39 13.47 -14.48
N ALA A 69 30.39 12.60 -14.65
CA ALA A 69 30.45 11.68 -15.78
C ALA A 69 29.34 10.62 -15.69
N ASN A 70 29.13 10.02 -14.52
CA ASN A 70 28.00 9.11 -14.32
C ASN A 70 26.66 9.81 -14.47
N THR A 71 26.52 11.04 -13.96
CA THR A 71 25.29 11.84 -14.13
C THR A 71 24.94 12.03 -15.60
N ARG A 72 25.91 12.40 -16.44
CA ARG A 72 25.67 12.51 -17.90
C ARG A 72 25.28 11.18 -18.53
N GLY A 73 25.86 10.07 -18.07
CA GLY A 73 25.50 8.75 -18.58
C GLY A 73 24.09 8.33 -18.18
N PHE A 74 23.68 8.61 -16.94
CA PHE A 74 22.30 8.42 -16.50
C PHE A 74 21.33 9.36 -17.20
N ASP A 75 21.69 10.62 -17.46
CA ASP A 75 20.89 11.54 -18.29
C ASP A 75 20.64 10.92 -19.69
N ALA A 76 21.68 10.40 -20.33
CA ALA A 76 21.57 9.75 -21.64
C ALA A 76 20.71 8.48 -21.61
N PHE A 77 20.86 7.65 -20.57
CA PHE A 77 20.06 6.45 -20.39
C PHE A 77 18.57 6.76 -20.16
N PHE A 78 18.26 7.68 -19.24
CA PHE A 78 16.88 8.07 -18.95
C PHE A 78 16.23 8.84 -20.10
N ALA A 79 17.00 9.53 -20.93
CA ALA A 79 16.54 10.17 -22.16
C ALA A 79 16.36 9.18 -23.33
N SER A 80 16.61 7.87 -23.15
CA SER A 80 16.46 6.88 -24.21
C SER A 80 15.02 6.89 -24.75
N PRO A 81 14.81 7.07 -26.07
CA PRO A 81 13.48 7.12 -26.65
C PRO A 81 12.82 5.72 -26.78
N ARG A 82 13.57 4.65 -26.48
CA ARG A 82 13.12 3.27 -26.57
C ARG A 82 13.26 2.55 -25.25
N PRO A 83 12.38 1.57 -24.94
CA PRO A 83 12.56 0.68 -23.80
C PRO A 83 13.98 0.12 -23.77
N SER A 84 14.66 0.29 -22.65
CA SER A 84 16.09 0.00 -22.51
C SER A 84 16.36 -0.60 -21.14
N VAL A 85 17.24 -1.59 -21.07
CA VAL A 85 17.70 -2.16 -19.79
C VAL A 85 19.19 -1.89 -19.66
N VAL A 86 19.58 -1.29 -18.53
CA VAL A 86 21.00 -1.11 -18.20
C VAL A 86 21.43 -2.09 -17.12
N HIS A 87 22.50 -2.83 -17.38
CA HIS A 87 23.18 -3.68 -16.40
C HIS A 87 24.36 -2.92 -15.79
N LEU A 88 24.30 -2.71 -14.48
CA LEU A 88 25.37 -2.13 -13.67
C LEU A 88 26.19 -3.26 -13.03
N SER A 89 27.51 -3.24 -13.26
CA SER A 89 28.42 -4.15 -12.55
C SER A 89 28.53 -3.78 -11.07
N ALA A 90 29.27 -4.60 -10.31
CA ALA A 90 29.62 -4.23 -8.94
C ALA A 90 30.45 -2.94 -8.91
N GLY A 91 30.21 -2.09 -7.91
CA GLY A 91 30.91 -0.83 -7.68
C GLY A 91 30.00 0.26 -7.12
N THR A 92 30.63 1.38 -6.75
CA THR A 92 29.92 2.60 -6.32
C THR A 92 29.90 3.62 -7.45
N TYR A 93 28.71 3.94 -7.93
CA TYR A 93 28.45 4.94 -8.95
C TYR A 93 28.03 6.22 -8.24
N ASN A 94 29.00 7.12 -8.06
CA ASN A 94 28.69 8.45 -7.53
C ASN A 94 27.87 9.22 -8.57
N LEU A 95 26.84 9.94 -8.13
CA LEU A 95 25.97 10.77 -8.95
C LEU A 95 25.93 12.19 -8.38
N SER A 96 25.62 13.17 -9.22
CA SER A 96 25.35 14.53 -8.78
C SER A 96 23.92 14.65 -8.24
N CYS A 97 23.65 15.71 -7.49
CA CYS A 97 22.34 15.98 -6.90
C CYS A 97 21.33 16.45 -7.96
N ARG A 98 20.62 15.50 -8.61
CA ARG A 98 19.67 15.77 -9.70
C ARG A 98 18.56 14.71 -9.75
N THR A 99 17.41 15.09 -10.32
CA THR A 99 16.31 14.19 -10.68
C THR A 99 16.47 13.60 -12.08
N TYR A 100 16.16 12.32 -12.23
CA TYR A 100 16.08 11.62 -13.52
C TYR A 100 14.63 11.27 -13.85
N THR A 101 14.16 11.68 -15.03
CA THR A 101 12.81 11.36 -15.52
C THR A 101 12.91 10.53 -16.78
N ALA A 102 12.28 9.36 -16.78
CA ALA A 102 12.38 8.40 -17.87
C ALA A 102 11.53 8.81 -19.08
N ALA A 103 12.17 8.97 -20.23
CA ALA A 103 11.48 9.22 -21.51
C ALA A 103 10.71 7.99 -22.00
N SER A 104 11.16 6.79 -21.65
CA SER A 104 10.59 5.49 -22.05
C SER A 104 10.62 4.47 -20.90
N ALA A 105 10.29 3.21 -21.19
CA ALA A 105 10.36 2.09 -20.23
C ALA A 105 11.82 1.66 -19.97
N VAL A 106 12.55 2.48 -19.23
CA VAL A 106 13.95 2.19 -18.88
C VAL A 106 14.04 1.39 -17.57
N SER A 107 14.87 0.35 -17.54
CA SER A 107 15.04 -0.58 -16.41
C SER A 107 16.50 -0.63 -15.95
N ILE A 108 16.72 -0.74 -14.63
CA ILE A 108 18.05 -0.73 -14.02
C ILE A 108 18.27 -2.04 -13.26
N LEU A 109 19.31 -2.79 -13.65
CA LEU A 109 19.66 -4.06 -13.03
C LEU A 109 21.09 -3.99 -12.49
N GLY A 110 21.26 -4.08 -11.17
CA GLY A 110 22.56 -4.16 -10.53
C GLY A 110 23.02 -5.59 -10.25
N ALA A 111 24.27 -5.72 -9.79
CA ALA A 111 24.90 -7.00 -9.45
C ALA A 111 24.54 -7.51 -8.02
N GLY A 112 23.50 -6.93 -7.40
CA GLY A 112 23.04 -7.19 -6.03
C GLY A 112 23.13 -5.94 -5.15
N ALA A 113 22.20 -5.79 -4.21
CA ALA A 113 22.11 -4.60 -3.36
C ALA A 113 23.43 -4.29 -2.63
N ALA A 114 24.15 -5.30 -2.15
CA ALA A 114 25.45 -5.12 -1.49
C ALA A 114 26.61 -4.78 -2.46
N ASN A 115 26.44 -5.01 -3.76
CA ASN A 115 27.52 -4.95 -4.76
C ASN A 115 27.45 -3.72 -5.65
N THR A 116 26.24 -3.26 -6.00
CA THR A 116 26.03 -2.09 -6.86
C THR A 116 25.40 -0.97 -6.04
N ILE A 117 26.11 0.16 -5.88
CA ILE A 117 25.67 1.30 -5.07
C ILE A 117 25.55 2.53 -5.96
N LEU A 118 24.37 3.12 -6.07
CA LEU A 118 24.15 4.47 -6.57
C LEU A 118 24.24 5.42 -5.38
N ARG A 119 25.27 6.27 -5.33
CA ARG A 119 25.52 7.15 -4.18
C ARG A 119 25.41 8.62 -4.56
N LEU A 120 24.67 9.37 -3.75
CA LEU A 120 24.60 10.82 -3.87
C LEU A 120 25.67 11.53 -3.03
N PRO A 121 25.96 12.82 -3.32
CA PRO A 121 26.81 13.64 -2.48
C PRO A 121 26.09 13.96 -1.18
N ARG A 122 26.86 14.14 -0.10
CA ARG A 122 26.30 14.48 1.20
C ARG A 122 25.57 15.80 1.19
N GLY A 123 24.43 15.88 1.87
CA GLY A 123 23.63 17.10 1.95
C GLY A 123 22.87 17.45 0.67
N CYS A 124 22.79 16.51 -0.26
CA CYS A 124 22.01 16.68 -1.48
C CYS A 124 20.53 16.96 -1.15
N SER A 125 19.95 17.93 -1.85
CA SER A 125 18.57 18.39 -1.64
C SER A 125 17.74 18.22 -2.91
N PHE A 126 16.54 17.66 -2.75
CA PHE A 126 15.59 17.44 -3.84
C PHE A 126 14.24 18.09 -3.54
N SER A 127 13.68 18.77 -4.53
CA SER A 127 12.29 19.25 -4.54
C SER A 127 11.37 18.39 -5.39
N THR A 128 11.94 17.39 -6.06
CA THR A 128 11.28 16.43 -6.96
C THR A 128 11.78 15.01 -6.68
N PRO A 129 11.12 13.96 -7.20
CA PRO A 129 11.60 12.59 -7.01
C PRO A 129 13.05 12.40 -7.48
N PHE A 130 13.80 11.48 -6.89
CA PHE A 130 15.16 11.20 -7.39
C PHE A 130 15.12 10.53 -8.77
N MET A 131 14.31 9.49 -8.95
CA MET A 131 14.03 8.87 -10.24
C MET A 131 12.53 8.72 -10.45
N ALA A 132 12.05 9.06 -11.65
CA ALA A 132 10.63 9.06 -11.98
C ALA A 132 10.34 8.37 -13.33
N TRP A 133 9.27 7.57 -13.35
CA TRP A 133 8.70 6.95 -14.54
C TRP A 133 7.23 7.34 -14.64
N ASP A 134 6.84 7.97 -15.75
CA ASP A 134 5.45 8.39 -15.96
C ASP A 134 4.80 7.68 -17.14
N GLY A 135 3.71 6.96 -16.87
CA GLY A 135 2.95 6.16 -17.83
C GLY A 135 3.79 5.08 -18.50
N LYS A 136 4.74 4.47 -17.77
CA LYS A 136 5.66 3.46 -18.33
C LYS A 136 5.26 2.06 -17.88
N ALA A 137 5.24 1.12 -18.83
CA ALA A 137 5.10 -0.30 -18.55
C ALA A 137 6.46 -1.02 -18.64
N ASP A 138 6.54 -2.27 -18.20
CA ASP A 138 7.74 -3.12 -18.32
C ASP A 138 9.00 -2.55 -17.65
N VAL A 139 8.81 -1.86 -16.51
CA VAL A 139 9.92 -1.27 -15.76
C VAL A 139 10.38 -2.22 -14.66
N ARG A 140 11.68 -2.47 -14.62
CA ARG A 140 12.33 -3.21 -13.53
C ARG A 140 13.47 -2.41 -12.90
N VAL A 141 13.45 -2.32 -11.58
CA VAL A 141 14.58 -1.80 -10.78
C VAL A 141 14.99 -2.88 -9.79
N SER A 142 16.18 -3.44 -9.96
CA SER A 142 16.59 -4.62 -9.19
C SER A 142 18.06 -4.68 -8.83
N GLY A 143 18.36 -5.27 -7.67
CA GLY A 143 19.71 -5.69 -7.31
C GLY A 143 20.70 -4.54 -7.09
N LEU A 144 20.29 -3.43 -6.46
CA LEU A 144 21.18 -2.28 -6.21
C LEU A 144 20.82 -1.54 -4.91
N THR A 145 21.80 -0.85 -4.32
CA THR A 145 21.58 0.11 -3.24
C THR A 145 21.49 1.52 -3.81
N ILE A 146 20.49 2.29 -3.38
CA ILE A 146 20.41 3.74 -3.55
C ILE A 146 20.74 4.37 -2.21
N ASP A 147 21.94 4.94 -2.09
CA ASP A 147 22.44 5.60 -0.89
C ASP A 147 22.34 7.12 -1.06
N LEU A 148 21.35 7.72 -0.38
CA LEU A 148 21.14 9.16 -0.46
C LEU A 148 22.14 9.96 0.37
N ASN A 149 22.93 9.28 1.22
CA ASN A 149 24.09 9.83 1.92
C ASN A 149 23.79 11.10 2.73
N ASP A 150 22.90 11.03 3.71
CA ASP A 150 22.42 12.19 4.51
C ASP A 150 21.91 13.37 3.66
N PRO A 151 20.84 13.18 2.87
CA PRO A 151 20.23 14.24 2.10
C PRO A 151 19.54 15.29 3.01
N VAL A 152 19.35 16.48 2.47
CA VAL A 152 18.54 17.57 3.06
C VAL A 152 17.20 17.59 2.34
N TYR A 153 16.10 17.54 3.08
CA TYR A 153 14.75 17.48 2.49
C TYR A 153 13.97 18.75 2.75
N PRO A 154 13.89 19.68 1.79
CA PRO A 154 13.00 20.82 1.90
C PRO A 154 11.53 20.40 1.77
N ALA A 155 11.25 19.23 1.17
CA ALA A 155 9.92 18.67 0.99
C ALA A 155 9.95 17.14 1.03
N LEU A 156 8.78 16.55 1.28
CA LEU A 156 8.52 15.11 1.18
C LEU A 156 8.49 14.73 -0.30
N GLN A 157 9.51 14.02 -0.76
CA GLN A 157 9.68 13.63 -2.17
C GLN A 157 10.19 12.21 -2.25
N PRO A 158 9.64 11.39 -3.15
CA PRO A 158 10.05 10.00 -3.24
C PRO A 158 11.42 9.79 -3.86
N VAL A 159 12.05 8.69 -3.49
CA VAL A 159 13.30 8.27 -4.14
C VAL A 159 12.96 7.71 -5.50
N LEU A 160 12.07 6.72 -5.54
CA LEU A 160 11.56 6.13 -6.78
C LEU A 160 10.08 6.46 -6.92
N LYS A 161 9.69 7.10 -8.02
CA LYS A 161 8.30 7.42 -8.33
C LYS A 161 7.86 6.78 -9.64
N PHE A 162 6.73 6.09 -9.60
CA PHE A 162 6.09 5.49 -10.76
C PHE A 162 4.68 6.05 -10.85
N THR A 163 4.35 6.75 -11.94
CA THR A 163 3.04 7.34 -12.15
C THR A 163 2.30 6.71 -13.32
N ALA A 164 0.98 6.67 -13.21
CA ALA A 164 0.05 6.41 -14.31
C ALA A 164 -0.96 7.56 -14.36
N TYR A 165 -0.53 8.73 -14.85
CA TYR A 165 -1.33 9.97 -14.86
C TYR A 165 -1.95 10.28 -16.21
N ASP A 166 -1.19 10.09 -17.28
CA ASP A 166 -1.63 10.40 -18.65
C ASP A 166 -1.85 9.15 -19.51
N ALA A 167 -1.47 7.98 -18.98
CA ALA A 167 -1.66 6.67 -19.60
C ALA A 167 -1.70 5.57 -18.54
N ASP A 168 -2.29 4.43 -18.91
CA ASP A 168 -2.17 3.20 -18.12
C ASP A 168 -0.71 2.73 -18.10
N ALA A 169 -0.29 2.17 -16.97
CA ALA A 169 1.00 1.54 -16.78
C ALA A 169 0.82 0.07 -16.37
N ALA A 170 1.84 -0.75 -16.56
CA ALA A 170 1.76 -2.16 -16.19
C ALA A 170 3.13 -2.82 -15.96
N ARG A 171 3.14 -3.95 -15.27
CA ARG A 171 4.32 -4.85 -15.15
C ARG A 171 5.54 -4.14 -14.56
N LEU A 172 5.33 -3.47 -13.43
CA LEU A 172 6.41 -2.89 -12.63
C LEU A 172 6.97 -3.93 -11.66
N SER A 173 8.28 -4.09 -11.63
CA SER A 173 8.99 -4.88 -10.63
C SER A 173 10.05 -4.04 -9.93
N VAL A 174 9.96 -3.91 -8.61
CA VAL A 174 11.02 -3.34 -7.77
C VAL A 174 11.44 -4.39 -6.76
N ASP A 175 12.61 -5.00 -6.99
CA ASP A 175 13.00 -6.20 -6.26
C ASP A 175 14.47 -6.23 -5.84
N HIS A 176 14.76 -6.74 -4.64
CA HIS A 176 16.14 -6.88 -4.14
C HIS A 176 16.95 -5.57 -4.15
N ILE A 177 16.30 -4.42 -3.92
CA ILE A 177 16.99 -3.13 -3.76
C ILE A 177 17.17 -2.77 -2.30
N ALA A 178 18.11 -1.89 -2.01
CA ALA A 178 18.18 -1.18 -0.75
C ALA A 178 18.06 0.33 -0.98
N ILE A 179 17.27 1.03 -0.17
CA ILE A 179 17.24 2.50 -0.13
C ILE A 179 17.72 2.91 1.26
N LEU A 180 18.83 3.64 1.31
CA LEU A 180 19.44 4.10 2.55
C LEU A 180 19.25 5.60 2.71
N ASN A 181 18.94 6.02 3.93
CA ASN A 181 18.69 7.41 4.29
C ASN A 181 17.55 8.04 3.45
N GLY A 182 16.52 7.22 3.16
CA GLY A 182 15.36 7.60 2.36
C GLY A 182 14.51 8.71 2.99
N ASN A 183 13.70 9.34 2.13
CA ASN A 183 12.61 10.24 2.52
C ASN A 183 11.26 9.52 2.46
N SER A 184 10.21 10.19 2.91
CA SER A 184 8.83 9.72 2.73
C SER A 184 8.19 10.30 1.47
N PRO A 185 7.53 9.49 0.62
CA PRO A 185 7.63 8.04 0.58
C PRO A 185 8.93 7.54 -0.08
N SER A 186 9.58 6.45 0.31
CA SER A 186 10.82 6.05 -0.41
C SER A 186 10.54 5.50 -1.80
N LEU A 187 9.55 4.61 -1.91
CA LEU A 187 9.04 4.03 -3.14
C LEU A 187 7.57 4.41 -3.29
N GLN A 188 7.22 5.09 -4.38
CA GLN A 188 5.87 5.57 -4.61
C GLN A 188 5.35 5.10 -5.97
N ILE A 189 4.20 4.43 -5.96
CA ILE A 189 3.39 4.16 -7.13
C ILE A 189 2.15 5.02 -6.98
N THR A 190 1.90 5.90 -7.94
CA THR A 190 0.75 6.81 -7.87
C THR A 190 -0.06 6.76 -9.14
N VAL A 191 -1.37 6.63 -9.00
CA VAL A 191 -2.29 6.59 -10.12
C VAL A 191 -3.28 7.75 -9.99
N GLY A 192 -3.55 8.41 -11.11
CA GLY A 192 -4.67 9.34 -11.24
C GLY A 192 -4.42 10.83 -10.98
N ALA A 193 -5.25 11.62 -11.66
CA ALA A 193 -5.89 12.86 -11.16
C ALA A 193 -7.14 13.17 -12.02
N THR A 194 -7.13 12.79 -13.31
CA THR A 194 -8.13 13.28 -14.28
C THR A 194 -8.83 12.21 -15.13
N ALA A 195 -8.21 11.04 -15.32
CA ALA A 195 -8.69 10.07 -16.31
C ALA A 195 -8.72 8.62 -15.82
N GLY A 196 -8.73 8.36 -14.50
CA GLY A 196 -8.95 7.03 -13.90
C GLY A 196 -8.05 5.89 -14.40
N HIS A 197 -6.83 6.21 -14.84
CA HIS A 197 -5.85 5.24 -15.31
C HIS A 197 -5.59 4.11 -14.32
N LYS A 198 -4.91 3.07 -14.78
CA LYS A 198 -4.48 1.96 -13.92
C LYS A 198 -2.98 1.71 -13.93
N TYR A 199 -2.49 1.10 -12.85
CA TYR A 199 -1.17 0.50 -12.78
C TYR A 199 -1.29 -0.99 -12.47
N ASP A 200 -1.19 -1.82 -13.51
CA ASP A 200 -1.45 -3.27 -13.44
C ASP A 200 -0.17 -4.07 -13.17
N GLY A 201 -0.27 -5.20 -12.45
CA GLY A 201 0.87 -6.10 -12.25
C GLY A 201 2.08 -5.45 -11.54
N VAL A 202 1.83 -4.71 -10.47
CA VAL A 202 2.88 -4.13 -9.61
C VAL A 202 3.42 -5.19 -8.65
N VAL A 203 4.74 -5.38 -8.64
CA VAL A 203 5.45 -6.27 -7.70
C VAL A 203 6.56 -5.50 -7.00
N ILE A 204 6.53 -5.50 -5.68
CA ILE A 204 7.52 -4.88 -4.80
C ILE A 204 7.97 -5.94 -3.80
N SER A 205 9.16 -6.51 -4.00
CA SER A 205 9.60 -7.67 -3.23
C SER A 205 11.02 -7.59 -2.69
N ASP A 206 11.23 -8.11 -1.48
CA ASP A 206 12.56 -8.37 -0.92
C ASP A 206 13.47 -7.13 -0.86
N ASN A 207 12.87 -5.96 -0.60
CA ASN A 207 13.59 -4.69 -0.53
C ASN A 207 13.95 -4.31 0.90
N TYR A 208 15.06 -3.59 1.09
CA TYR A 208 15.43 -2.98 2.36
C TYR A 208 15.31 -1.45 2.28
N LEU A 209 14.31 -0.88 2.93
CA LEU A 209 13.98 0.54 2.86
C LEU A 209 14.18 1.17 4.23
N GLN A 210 15.29 1.89 4.39
CA GLN A 210 15.61 2.61 5.61
C GLN A 210 15.39 4.10 5.42
N MET A 211 14.40 4.62 6.15
CA MET A 211 14.08 6.03 6.19
C MET A 211 14.73 6.73 7.36
N ARG A 212 14.94 8.04 7.19
CA ARG A 212 15.21 8.90 8.33
C ARG A 212 13.89 9.13 9.10
N PRO A 213 13.93 9.33 10.42
CA PRO A 213 12.75 9.69 11.19
C PRO A 213 12.07 10.93 10.58
N ALA A 214 10.79 10.83 10.25
CA ALA A 214 9.98 11.90 9.69
C ALA A 214 8.82 12.23 10.65
N THR A 215 8.39 13.49 10.69
CA THR A 215 7.43 13.98 11.69
C THR A 215 5.98 14.04 11.21
N THR A 216 5.69 13.90 9.90
CA THR A 216 4.34 14.16 9.36
C THR A 216 3.83 13.17 8.31
N THR A 217 4.71 12.48 7.59
CA THR A 217 4.35 11.33 6.74
C THR A 217 5.55 10.39 6.69
N ASN A 218 5.30 9.09 6.72
CA ASN A 218 6.35 8.08 6.82
C ASN A 218 5.90 6.78 6.13
N GLN A 219 5.86 6.77 4.81
CA GLN A 219 5.67 5.54 4.04
C GLN A 219 6.97 5.11 3.37
N CYS A 220 7.52 3.94 3.65
CA CYS A 220 8.61 3.39 2.85
C CYS A 220 8.12 3.02 1.45
N ILE A 221 6.89 2.50 1.38
CA ILE A 221 6.20 2.06 0.18
C ILE A 221 4.82 2.70 0.23
N ALA A 222 4.45 3.41 -0.83
CA ALA A 222 3.13 3.99 -0.97
C ALA A 222 2.57 3.60 -2.34
N LEU A 223 1.51 2.80 -2.34
CA LEU A 223 0.61 2.66 -3.49
C LEU A 223 -0.52 3.65 -3.27
N THR A 224 -0.66 4.66 -4.13
CA THR A 224 -1.64 5.73 -3.93
C THR A 224 -2.54 5.96 -5.12
N THR A 225 -3.82 6.18 -4.86
CA THR A 225 -4.79 6.66 -5.86
C THR A 225 -5.10 8.11 -5.53
N VAL A 226 -4.70 9.05 -6.39
CA VAL A 226 -4.83 10.48 -6.10
C VAL A 226 -6.30 10.82 -5.98
N ASN A 227 -6.74 11.18 -4.77
CA ASN A 227 -8.15 11.44 -4.44
C ASN A 227 -9.08 10.27 -4.80
N GLY A 228 -8.62 9.02 -4.66
CA GLY A 228 -9.38 7.83 -5.06
C GLY A 228 -9.56 7.69 -6.58
N THR A 229 -8.85 8.50 -7.38
CA THR A 229 -8.91 8.41 -8.84
C THR A 229 -7.87 7.41 -9.34
N GLY A 230 -8.29 6.54 -10.26
CA GLY A 230 -7.45 5.49 -10.80
C GLY A 230 -7.49 4.19 -10.01
N TYR A 231 -6.64 3.24 -10.43
CA TYR A 231 -6.76 1.85 -9.98
C TYR A 231 -5.42 1.12 -9.96
N ILE A 232 -5.10 0.46 -8.84
CA ILE A 232 -3.93 -0.41 -8.71
C ILE A 232 -4.44 -1.83 -8.37
N PRO A 233 -4.73 -2.68 -9.36
CA PRO A 233 -5.19 -4.05 -9.11
C PRO A 233 -4.04 -4.99 -8.76
N ALA A 234 -4.34 -5.92 -7.85
CA ALA A 234 -3.56 -7.12 -7.58
C ALA A 234 -2.06 -6.85 -7.34
N ALA A 235 -1.74 -5.71 -6.72
CA ALA A 235 -0.36 -5.39 -6.37
C ALA A 235 0.17 -6.39 -5.35
N GLN A 236 1.47 -6.67 -5.41
CA GLN A 236 2.15 -7.57 -4.49
C GLN A 236 3.27 -6.80 -3.77
N VAL A 237 3.16 -6.70 -2.44
CA VAL A 237 4.16 -6.09 -1.55
C VAL A 237 4.63 -7.17 -0.59
N ILE A 238 5.76 -7.82 -0.90
CA ILE A 238 6.16 -9.09 -0.27
C ILE A 238 7.59 -9.05 0.28
N GLY A 239 7.84 -9.53 1.50
CA GLY A 239 9.22 -9.77 1.96
C GLY A 239 10.06 -8.51 2.19
N ASN A 240 9.45 -7.32 2.27
CA ASN A 240 10.19 -6.07 2.41
C ASN A 240 10.51 -5.77 3.87
N VAL A 241 11.65 -5.12 4.12
CA VAL A 241 11.97 -4.49 5.40
C VAL A 241 11.82 -2.99 5.27
N CYS A 242 10.96 -2.42 6.09
CA CYS A 242 10.79 -0.98 6.22
C CYS A 242 11.22 -0.53 7.61
N LYS A 243 12.23 0.34 7.68
CA LYS A 243 12.72 0.91 8.93
C LYS A 243 12.49 2.41 8.97
N GLY A 244 12.00 2.91 10.09
CA GLY A 244 11.68 4.33 10.27
C GLY A 244 10.34 4.73 9.67
N SER A 245 9.49 3.77 9.25
CA SER A 245 8.41 4.05 8.30
C SER A 245 7.40 2.89 8.17
N GLY A 246 6.23 3.15 7.57
CA GLY A 246 5.16 2.21 7.29
C GLY A 246 4.92 1.92 5.80
N ILE A 247 3.93 1.07 5.49
CA ILE A 247 3.49 0.73 4.13
C ILE A 247 2.06 1.26 3.95
N GLN A 248 1.81 2.00 2.89
CA GLN A 248 0.46 2.38 2.47
C GLN A 248 0.06 1.64 1.21
N ILE A 249 -1.15 1.08 1.21
CA ILE A 249 -1.78 0.47 0.04
C ILE A 249 -3.14 1.10 -0.26
N ASP A 250 -3.22 1.81 -1.37
CA ASP A 250 -4.46 2.19 -2.04
C ASP A 250 -4.57 1.30 -3.28
N GLY A 251 -5.46 0.31 -3.26
CA GLY A 251 -5.50 -0.69 -4.32
C GLY A 251 -6.57 -1.73 -4.08
N ALA A 252 -6.81 -2.56 -5.10
CA ALA A 252 -7.78 -3.64 -5.04
C ALA A 252 -7.07 -4.98 -5.17
N ASP A 253 -7.53 -5.96 -4.41
CA ASP A 253 -6.98 -7.31 -4.35
C ASP A 253 -5.46 -7.33 -4.06
N THR A 254 -4.96 -6.33 -3.34
CA THR A 254 -3.53 -6.19 -3.03
C THR A 254 -3.11 -7.24 -2.01
N ARG A 255 -1.98 -7.90 -2.28
CA ARG A 255 -1.33 -8.81 -1.33
C ARG A 255 -0.18 -8.09 -0.63
N VAL A 256 -0.26 -7.99 0.69
CA VAL A 256 0.82 -7.48 1.55
C VAL A 256 1.25 -8.59 2.50
N SER A 257 2.38 -9.22 2.23
CA SER A 257 2.80 -10.38 3.01
C SER A 257 4.26 -10.43 3.38
N GLU A 258 4.56 -11.00 4.54
CA GLU A 258 5.93 -11.31 4.97
C GLU A 258 6.83 -10.06 5.06
N ASN A 259 6.25 -8.88 5.25
CA ASN A 259 7.01 -7.65 5.46
C ASN A 259 7.38 -7.49 6.93
N ASP A 260 8.54 -6.90 7.20
CA ASP A 260 9.01 -6.49 8.52
C ASP A 260 9.07 -4.97 8.58
N VAL A 261 8.16 -4.37 9.34
CA VAL A 261 7.94 -2.93 9.40
C VAL A 261 8.22 -2.43 10.81
N SER A 262 9.17 -1.49 10.93
CA SER A 262 9.61 -1.02 12.24
C SER A 262 10.04 0.43 12.36
N GLY A 263 10.04 0.91 13.60
CA GLY A 263 10.59 2.22 13.98
C GLY A 263 9.84 3.42 13.40
N PHE A 264 8.58 3.24 13.02
CA PHE A 264 7.78 4.30 12.40
C PHE A 264 7.38 5.35 13.45
N SER A 265 7.74 6.61 13.19
CA SER A 265 7.54 7.73 14.13
C SER A 265 6.20 8.47 13.95
N PHE A 266 5.34 7.99 13.05
CA PHE A 266 4.03 8.58 12.75
C PHE A 266 3.10 7.50 12.19
N GLY A 267 1.80 7.61 12.46
CA GLY A 267 0.78 6.73 11.88
C GLY A 267 0.97 5.23 12.20
N THR A 268 0.67 4.39 11.21
CA THR A 268 0.55 2.93 11.30
C THR A 268 1.62 2.22 10.47
N ALA A 269 2.01 1.01 10.87
CA ALA A 269 2.99 0.19 10.15
C ALA A 269 2.45 -0.25 8.78
N ILE A 270 1.19 -0.67 8.71
CA ILE A 270 0.51 -0.98 7.44
C ILE A 270 -0.84 -0.27 7.42
N TYR A 271 -1.01 0.62 6.46
CA TYR A 271 -2.27 1.28 6.18
C TYR A 271 -2.88 0.71 4.89
N ALA A 272 -4.01 0.02 5.02
CA ALA A 272 -4.75 -0.52 3.89
C ALA A 272 -6.04 0.29 3.67
N GLN A 273 -6.02 1.17 2.67
CA GLN A 273 -7.14 2.06 2.41
C GLN A 273 -8.07 1.50 1.33
N GLN A 274 -9.38 1.63 1.53
CA GLN A 274 -10.36 1.43 0.47
C GLN A 274 -10.26 2.56 -0.57
N ASN A 275 -10.25 2.19 -1.85
CA ASN A 275 -10.46 3.16 -2.92
C ASN A 275 -11.84 3.81 -2.76
N VAL A 276 -11.82 5.12 -2.50
CA VAL A 276 -12.98 5.95 -2.21
C VAL A 276 -13.95 5.88 -3.37
N GLY A 277 -15.24 5.71 -3.08
CA GLY A 277 -16.28 5.64 -4.09
C GLY A 277 -16.44 6.98 -4.80
N LEU A 278 -17.06 6.93 -5.97
CA LEU A 278 -17.21 8.13 -6.79
C LEU A 278 -18.36 8.98 -6.23
N PRO A 279 -18.13 10.27 -5.91
CA PRO A 279 -19.20 11.15 -5.48
C PRO A 279 -20.25 11.28 -6.58
N VAL A 280 -21.51 11.12 -6.21
CA VAL A 280 -22.65 11.29 -7.12
C VAL A 280 -22.87 12.79 -7.35
N ALA A 281 -22.60 13.24 -8.57
CA ALA A 281 -22.79 14.62 -8.99
C ALA A 281 -24.27 14.94 -9.24
N ALA A 282 -25.00 14.00 -9.84
CA ALA A 282 -26.43 14.09 -10.08
C ALA A 282 -27.03 12.69 -10.21
N ALA A 283 -28.35 12.57 -10.05
CA ALA A 283 -29.06 11.38 -10.47
C ALA A 283 -30.33 11.76 -11.21
N SER A 284 -30.72 10.93 -12.17
CA SER A 284 -32.00 11.01 -12.86
C SER A 284 -32.69 9.65 -12.82
N TRP A 285 -34.01 9.67 -12.96
CA TRP A 285 -34.82 8.46 -13.06
C TRP A 285 -35.77 8.56 -14.24
N ALA A 286 -35.79 7.52 -15.07
CA ALA A 286 -36.76 7.36 -16.15
C ALA A 286 -36.96 5.88 -16.44
N ASN A 287 -38.19 5.46 -16.73
CA ASN A 287 -38.52 4.08 -17.13
C ASN A 287 -37.96 3.00 -16.19
N SER A 288 -38.07 3.20 -14.87
CA SER A 288 -37.53 2.30 -13.83
C SER A 288 -36.00 2.18 -13.83
N VAL A 289 -35.28 3.09 -14.47
CA VAL A 289 -33.82 3.15 -14.50
C VAL A 289 -33.36 4.43 -13.83
N VAL A 290 -32.55 4.28 -12.77
CA VAL A 290 -31.74 5.36 -12.24
C VAL A 290 -30.48 5.48 -13.09
N THR A 291 -30.10 6.71 -13.42
CA THR A 291 -28.77 7.04 -13.93
C THR A 291 -28.09 7.99 -12.95
N ILE A 292 -27.05 7.50 -12.30
CA ILE A 292 -26.15 8.29 -11.48
C ILE A 292 -25.09 8.90 -12.38
N SER A 293 -25.00 10.23 -12.38
CA SER A 293 -23.87 10.95 -12.93
C SER A 293 -22.81 11.09 -11.84
N HIS A 294 -21.57 10.76 -12.18
CA HIS A 294 -20.40 10.99 -11.36
C HIS A 294 -19.38 11.81 -12.16
N ARG A 295 -18.31 12.26 -11.50
CA ARG A 295 -17.20 12.89 -12.25
C ARG A 295 -16.69 11.91 -13.31
N PRO A 296 -16.35 12.38 -14.52
CA PRO A 296 -15.77 11.53 -15.54
C PRO A 296 -14.60 10.74 -14.96
N SER A 297 -14.72 9.43 -15.03
CA SER A 297 -13.78 8.49 -14.44
C SER A 297 -13.73 7.31 -15.38
N VAL A 298 -12.55 6.88 -15.83
CA VAL A 298 -12.53 5.71 -16.72
C VAL A 298 -12.84 4.46 -15.89
N ARG A 299 -13.92 3.79 -16.28
CA ARG A 299 -14.19 2.37 -16.07
C ARG A 299 -14.09 1.83 -14.64
N PHE A 300 -14.62 2.54 -13.65
CA PHE A 300 -14.89 1.92 -12.33
C PHE A 300 -16.01 0.89 -12.38
N PHE A 301 -16.88 0.98 -13.40
CA PHE A 301 -18.05 0.15 -13.50
C PHE A 301 -18.18 -0.58 -14.85
N VAL A 302 -18.63 -1.83 -14.82
CA VAL A 302 -19.01 -2.61 -16.01
C VAL A 302 -20.45 -3.09 -15.90
N VAL A 303 -21.14 -3.21 -17.03
CA VAL A 303 -22.50 -3.78 -17.06
C VAL A 303 -22.47 -5.21 -16.51
N GLY A 304 -23.41 -5.52 -15.62
CA GLY A 304 -23.54 -6.81 -14.95
C GLY A 304 -22.89 -6.88 -13.56
N GLN A 305 -22.01 -5.95 -13.20
CA GLN A 305 -21.45 -5.92 -11.84
C GLN A 305 -22.47 -5.38 -10.84
N LYS A 306 -22.25 -5.61 -9.53
CA LYS A 306 -23.00 -4.89 -8.49
C LYS A 306 -22.31 -3.57 -8.13
N ILE A 307 -23.09 -2.58 -7.75
CA ILE A 307 -22.65 -1.30 -7.18
C ILE A 307 -23.43 -1.02 -5.91
N GLY A 308 -22.79 -0.36 -4.96
CA GLY A 308 -23.43 0.22 -3.80
C GLY A 308 -23.66 1.71 -4.05
N VAL A 309 -24.87 2.18 -3.83
CA VAL A 309 -25.18 3.62 -3.79
C VAL A 309 -25.58 3.97 -2.37
N GLN A 310 -24.89 4.93 -1.78
CA GLN A 310 -25.12 5.32 -0.38
C GLN A 310 -25.05 6.83 -0.20
N GLY A 311 -25.79 7.36 0.78
CA GLY A 311 -25.82 8.78 1.09
C GLY A 311 -26.61 9.66 0.10
N ALA A 312 -27.25 9.08 -0.92
CA ALA A 312 -28.11 9.83 -1.83
C ALA A 312 -29.43 10.24 -1.16
N VAL A 313 -29.93 11.42 -1.54
CA VAL A 313 -31.24 11.93 -1.11
C VAL A 313 -32.09 12.25 -2.34
N PRO A 314 -33.30 11.68 -2.48
CA PRO A 314 -33.98 10.74 -1.56
C PRO A 314 -33.32 9.35 -1.39
N THR A 315 -33.66 8.63 -0.32
CA THR A 315 -33.08 7.32 -0.01
C THR A 315 -33.46 6.21 -1.00
N GLY A 316 -34.48 6.43 -1.85
CA GLY A 316 -34.85 5.51 -2.92
C GLY A 316 -33.76 5.30 -3.98
N TYR A 317 -32.77 6.18 -4.04
CA TYR A 317 -31.58 6.01 -4.88
C TYR A 317 -30.55 5.04 -4.25
N ASN A 318 -30.58 4.82 -2.93
CA ASN A 318 -29.59 4.01 -2.22
C ASN A 318 -29.88 2.51 -2.31
N GLY A 319 -28.83 1.69 -2.22
CA GLY A 319 -28.93 0.23 -2.21
C GLY A 319 -27.80 -0.44 -2.98
N VAL A 320 -27.88 -1.77 -3.07
CA VAL A 320 -26.98 -2.57 -3.91
C VAL A 320 -27.70 -2.96 -5.19
N PHE A 321 -27.16 -2.55 -6.32
CA PHE A 321 -27.81 -2.73 -7.62
C PHE A 321 -26.89 -3.35 -8.65
N THR A 322 -27.47 -4.10 -9.58
CA THR A 322 -26.74 -4.54 -10.77
C THR A 322 -26.69 -3.41 -11.78
N VAL A 323 -25.49 -3.10 -12.25
CA VAL A 323 -25.24 -2.10 -13.29
C VAL A 323 -25.81 -2.60 -14.61
N ILE A 324 -26.68 -1.80 -15.25
CA ILE A 324 -27.28 -2.10 -16.55
C ILE A 324 -26.79 -1.18 -17.67
N GLY A 325 -26.11 -0.09 -17.33
CA GLY A 325 -25.52 0.84 -18.29
C GLY A 325 -24.36 1.59 -17.65
N VAL A 326 -23.32 1.86 -18.44
CA VAL A 326 -22.15 2.64 -18.00
C VAL A 326 -21.72 3.56 -19.13
N THR A 327 -21.39 4.79 -18.79
CA THR A 327 -20.61 5.70 -19.63
C THR A 327 -19.36 6.15 -18.88
N SER A 328 -18.53 7.01 -19.48
CA SER A 328 -17.38 7.57 -18.77
C SER A 328 -17.77 8.45 -17.56
N ALA A 329 -19.02 8.92 -17.48
CA ALA A 329 -19.48 9.85 -16.46
C ALA A 329 -20.81 9.43 -15.80
N SER A 330 -21.28 8.21 -16.07
CA SER A 330 -22.51 7.72 -15.45
C SER A 330 -22.57 6.21 -15.29
N VAL A 331 -23.37 5.79 -14.32
CA VAL A 331 -23.74 4.40 -14.09
C VAL A 331 -25.24 4.31 -13.89
N SER A 332 -25.87 3.34 -14.55
CA SER A 332 -27.31 3.13 -14.52
C SER A 332 -27.66 1.79 -13.91
N TYR A 333 -28.77 1.75 -13.18
CA TYR A 333 -29.30 0.56 -12.54
C TYR A 333 -30.83 0.62 -12.44
N ALA A 334 -31.45 -0.55 -12.33
CA ALA A 334 -32.91 -0.64 -12.21
C ALA A 334 -33.36 -0.41 -10.76
N VAL A 335 -34.46 0.34 -10.60
CA VAL A 335 -35.19 0.50 -9.32
C VAL A 335 -36.68 0.22 -9.52
N LYS A 336 -37.34 -0.38 -8.53
CA LYS A 336 -38.73 -0.85 -8.65
C LYS A 336 -39.79 0.27 -8.69
N SER A 337 -39.46 1.43 -8.13
CA SER A 337 -40.37 2.58 -8.01
C SER A 337 -39.59 3.87 -8.20
N ASP A 338 -40.29 4.95 -8.55
CA ASP A 338 -39.71 6.29 -8.63
C ASP A 338 -39.06 6.66 -7.29
N PRO A 339 -37.74 6.91 -7.24
CA PRO A 339 -37.05 7.32 -6.02
C PRO A 339 -37.35 8.78 -5.64
N GLY A 340 -38.03 9.54 -6.49
CA GLY A 340 -38.33 10.96 -6.34
C GLY A 340 -37.26 11.86 -6.97
N PRO A 341 -37.52 13.19 -7.00
CA PRO A 341 -36.57 14.13 -7.56
C PRO A 341 -35.27 14.15 -6.74
N TRP A 342 -34.14 14.05 -7.44
CA TRP A 342 -32.81 14.16 -6.85
C TRP A 342 -32.62 15.47 -6.06
N LYS A 343 -32.05 15.38 -4.86
CA LYS A 343 -31.77 16.56 -4.00
C LYS A 343 -30.29 16.72 -3.67
N LYS A 344 -29.60 15.65 -3.27
CA LYS A 344 -28.19 15.71 -2.84
C LYS A 344 -27.44 14.41 -3.13
N GLY A 345 -26.17 14.59 -3.51
CA GLY A 345 -25.13 13.58 -3.70
C GLY A 345 -24.86 12.69 -2.51
N GLY A 346 -24.79 11.39 -2.80
CA GLY A 346 -24.06 10.40 -2.02
C GLY A 346 -22.82 9.98 -2.79
N TYR A 347 -22.51 8.70 -2.78
CA TYR A 347 -21.48 8.12 -3.62
C TYR A 347 -21.93 6.80 -4.21
N VAL A 348 -21.26 6.41 -5.28
CA VAL A 348 -21.37 5.10 -5.88
C VAL A 348 -20.04 4.36 -5.74
N ILE A 349 -20.09 3.19 -5.10
CA ILE A 349 -18.98 2.27 -4.91
C ILE A 349 -19.20 1.03 -5.77
N SER A 350 -18.13 0.40 -6.25
CA SER A 350 -18.25 -0.97 -6.74
C SER A 350 -18.69 -1.86 -5.58
N ALA A 351 -19.64 -2.76 -5.80
CA ALA A 351 -20.10 -3.72 -4.79
C ALA A 351 -19.86 -5.15 -5.31
N PRO A 352 -19.28 -6.05 -4.50
CA PRO A 352 -18.46 -5.68 -3.34
C PRO A 352 -17.34 -4.75 -3.81
N SER A 353 -16.93 -3.78 -2.99
CA SER A 353 -15.70 -3.07 -3.29
C SER A 353 -14.63 -4.15 -3.22
N ASN A 354 -14.03 -4.51 -4.36
CA ASN A 354 -13.03 -5.58 -4.45
C ASN A 354 -11.69 -5.09 -3.87
N CYS A 355 -11.72 -4.38 -2.75
CA CYS A 355 -10.48 -4.03 -2.07
C CYS A 355 -9.75 -5.32 -1.68
N GLY A 356 -10.47 -6.36 -1.21
CA GLY A 356 -10.07 -7.77 -1.33
C GLY A 356 -8.67 -8.10 -0.82
N CYS A 357 -8.09 -7.26 0.05
CA CYS A 357 -6.68 -7.35 0.38
C CYS A 357 -6.38 -8.63 1.15
N LEU A 358 -5.25 -9.25 0.82
CA LEU A 358 -4.66 -10.31 1.63
C LEU A 358 -3.47 -9.73 2.38
N ILE A 359 -3.62 -9.50 3.68
CA ILE A 359 -2.56 -8.97 4.53
C ILE A 359 -2.10 -10.08 5.48
N SER A 360 -0.92 -10.66 5.23
CA SER A 360 -0.53 -11.88 5.96
C SER A 360 0.94 -12.09 6.27
N GLY A 361 1.25 -12.62 7.45
CA GLY A 361 2.62 -13.00 7.79
C GLY A 361 3.55 -11.80 8.04
N ASN A 362 3.00 -10.59 8.21
CA ASN A 362 3.80 -9.41 8.46
C ASN A 362 4.23 -9.32 9.93
N ILE A 363 5.38 -8.70 10.18
CA ILE A 363 5.94 -8.38 11.49
C ILE A 363 5.90 -6.85 11.64
N LEU A 364 5.18 -6.36 12.65
CA LEU A 364 4.94 -4.94 12.87
C LEU A 364 5.44 -4.60 14.28
N HIS A 365 6.49 -3.78 14.40
CA HIS A 365 7.07 -3.52 15.72
C HIS A 365 7.80 -2.18 15.82
N ASP A 366 7.86 -1.59 17.01
CA ASP A 366 8.71 -0.42 17.21
C ASP A 366 10.15 -0.84 17.56
N THR A 367 11.12 0.06 17.37
CA THR A 367 12.54 -0.22 17.67
C THR A 367 12.86 0.05 19.14
N GLY A 368 12.58 -0.92 20.00
CA GLY A 368 13.27 -1.12 21.27
C GLY A 368 12.65 -0.49 22.52
N ASN A 369 12.43 -1.35 23.52
CA ASN A 369 12.23 -1.04 24.94
C ASN A 369 11.04 -0.17 25.31
N GLY A 370 9.87 -0.45 24.74
CA GLY A 370 8.62 -0.04 25.37
C GLY A 370 8.37 1.47 25.43
N VAL A 371 9.17 2.30 24.75
CA VAL A 371 8.85 3.71 24.56
C VAL A 371 8.17 3.82 23.22
N ASP A 372 6.87 4.08 23.27
CA ASP A 372 6.12 4.63 22.15
C ASP A 372 6.84 5.90 21.67
N VAL A 373 7.53 5.84 20.53
CA VAL A 373 8.23 7.03 20.01
C VAL A 373 7.29 8.00 19.29
N ASN A 374 6.02 7.63 19.06
CA ASN A 374 5.15 8.35 18.14
C ASN A 374 3.81 8.82 18.73
N ASN A 375 3.39 8.34 19.90
CA ASN A 375 2.10 8.68 20.52
C ASN A 375 0.93 8.46 19.53
N ALA A 376 1.10 7.52 18.59
CA ALA A 376 0.17 7.28 17.51
C ALA A 376 -0.89 6.26 17.94
N VAL A 377 -2.13 6.74 17.89
CA VAL A 377 -3.41 6.08 18.16
C VAL A 377 -3.55 4.70 17.47
N HIS A 378 -3.05 4.57 16.22
CA HIS A 378 -3.07 3.33 15.43
C HIS A 378 -1.67 2.96 14.96
N ALA A 379 -0.97 2.11 15.72
CA ALA A 379 0.44 1.86 15.47
C ALA A 379 0.71 0.64 14.56
N GLY A 380 -0.06 -0.44 14.67
CA GLY A 380 0.26 -1.68 13.96
C GLY A 380 -0.28 -1.72 12.53
N LEU A 381 -1.49 -2.23 12.39
CA LEU A 381 -2.17 -2.35 11.12
C LEU A 381 -3.50 -1.61 11.18
N GLU A 382 -3.73 -0.72 10.23
CA GLU A 382 -5.01 -0.06 10.02
C GLU A 382 -5.64 -0.59 8.73
N ASN A 383 -6.76 -1.29 8.89
CA ASN A 383 -7.47 -1.92 7.79
C ASN A 383 -8.78 -1.21 7.50
N SER A 384 -8.78 -0.41 6.44
CA SER A 384 -9.97 0.18 5.86
C SER A 384 -10.38 -0.55 4.57
N CYS A 385 -9.80 -1.72 4.29
CA CYS A 385 -10.07 -2.50 3.09
C CYS A 385 -11.19 -3.52 3.31
N VAL A 386 -12.34 -3.37 2.64
CA VAL A 386 -13.45 -4.32 2.75
C VAL A 386 -13.14 -5.67 2.10
N ASN A 387 -13.84 -6.73 2.52
CA ASN A 387 -13.64 -8.10 2.02
C ASN A 387 -12.20 -8.61 2.16
N SER A 388 -11.43 -8.03 3.09
CA SER A 388 -10.03 -8.37 3.28
C SER A 388 -9.86 -9.55 4.23
N ILE A 389 -8.72 -10.22 4.08
CA ILE A 389 -8.27 -11.28 4.99
C ILE A 389 -6.96 -10.82 5.61
N VAL A 390 -6.99 -10.57 6.91
CA VAL A 390 -5.84 -10.21 7.74
C VAL A 390 -5.45 -11.45 8.54
N LYS A 391 -4.34 -12.13 8.21
CA LYS A 391 -4.00 -13.40 8.86
C LYS A 391 -2.54 -13.60 9.22
N ASN A 392 -2.29 -14.29 10.34
CA ASN A 392 -0.96 -14.69 10.79
C ASN A 392 0.04 -13.51 10.87
N ASN A 393 -0.44 -12.30 11.13
CA ASN A 393 0.44 -11.15 11.36
C ASN A 393 0.86 -11.11 12.84
N ASN A 394 2.04 -10.56 13.11
CA ASN A 394 2.58 -10.39 14.45
C ASN A 394 2.87 -8.90 14.72
N ALA A 395 2.08 -8.28 15.60
CA ALA A 395 2.26 -6.92 16.04
C ALA A 395 2.81 -6.91 17.47
N TYR A 396 3.92 -6.24 17.74
CA TYR A 396 4.45 -6.18 19.10
C TYR A 396 5.21 -4.92 19.47
N ASP A 397 5.22 -4.61 20.76
CA ASP A 397 5.89 -3.45 21.36
C ASP A 397 5.52 -2.14 20.64
N LEU A 398 4.21 -1.92 20.46
CA LEU A 398 3.66 -0.77 19.76
C LEU A 398 3.04 0.25 20.73
N GLY A 399 3.11 1.52 20.36
CA GLY A 399 2.53 2.64 21.10
C GLY A 399 1.01 2.73 21.09
N GLY A 400 0.35 2.06 20.13
CA GLY A 400 -1.10 2.04 20.00
C GLY A 400 -1.61 0.65 19.66
N SER A 401 -2.81 0.59 19.08
CA SER A 401 -3.43 -0.67 18.65
C SER A 401 -2.52 -1.51 17.75
N GLY A 402 -2.51 -2.83 18.00
CA GLY A 402 -1.84 -3.78 17.11
C GLY A 402 -2.60 -3.95 15.80
N PHE A 403 -3.93 -4.05 15.88
CA PHE A 403 -4.81 -4.19 14.73
C PHE A 403 -6.04 -3.30 14.90
N SER A 404 -6.27 -2.42 13.94
CA SER A 404 -7.40 -1.50 13.89
C SER A 404 -8.21 -1.76 12.62
N ASN A 405 -9.51 -1.98 12.77
CA ASN A 405 -10.40 -2.27 11.66
C ASN A 405 -11.44 -1.18 11.47
N PHE A 406 -11.56 -0.71 10.23
CA PHE A 406 -12.53 0.30 9.79
C PHE A 406 -13.33 -0.19 8.57
N ALA A 407 -13.41 -1.51 8.38
CA ALA A 407 -13.90 -2.11 7.16
C ALA A 407 -14.87 -3.26 7.41
N SER A 408 -15.80 -3.44 6.46
CA SER A 408 -16.78 -4.51 6.47
C SER A 408 -16.30 -5.80 5.79
N ASP A 409 -16.91 -6.91 6.17
CA ASP A 409 -16.67 -8.26 5.63
C ASP A 409 -15.21 -8.72 5.78
N VAL A 410 -14.56 -8.31 6.86
CA VAL A 410 -13.15 -8.59 7.14
C VAL A 410 -12.98 -9.87 7.95
N LYS A 411 -11.94 -10.65 7.64
CA LYS A 411 -11.53 -11.82 8.44
C LYS A 411 -10.17 -11.62 9.08
N TYR A 412 -10.12 -11.60 10.41
CA TYR A 412 -8.90 -11.67 11.21
C TYR A 412 -8.64 -13.11 11.63
N VAL A 413 -7.57 -13.74 11.13
CA VAL A 413 -7.27 -15.17 11.40
C VAL A 413 -5.86 -15.36 11.95
N GLY A 414 -5.72 -15.86 13.17
CA GLY A 414 -4.42 -16.27 13.72
C GLY A 414 -3.43 -15.12 13.93
N ASN A 415 -3.90 -13.87 14.04
CA ASN A 415 -3.02 -12.73 14.31
C ASN A 415 -2.60 -12.71 15.78
N VAL A 416 -1.40 -12.18 16.05
CA VAL A 416 -0.84 -12.06 17.39
C VAL A 416 -0.50 -10.59 17.64
N ALA A 417 -1.00 -10.05 18.75
CA ALA A 417 -0.63 -8.75 19.26
C ALA A 417 -0.01 -8.91 20.66
N THR A 418 1.21 -8.43 20.88
CA THR A 418 1.92 -8.54 22.18
C THR A 418 2.46 -7.18 22.62
N ASN A 419 2.21 -6.74 23.86
CA ASN A 419 2.69 -5.43 24.36
C ASN A 419 2.29 -4.25 23.46
N THR A 420 1.10 -4.30 22.89
CA THR A 420 0.53 -3.22 22.08
C THR A 420 -0.40 -2.38 22.94
N GLY A 421 -0.47 -1.08 22.70
CA GLY A 421 -1.44 -0.20 23.35
C GLY A 421 -0.79 1.01 24.02
N PHE A 422 -1.57 2.08 24.10
CA PHE A 422 -1.12 3.39 24.59
C PHE A 422 -1.03 3.45 26.12
N GLU A 423 0.16 3.71 26.66
CA GLU A 423 0.37 3.86 28.12
C GLU A 423 0.05 5.27 28.64
N GLY A 424 -0.22 6.25 27.77
CA GLY A 424 -0.48 7.64 28.17
C GLY A 424 -1.87 7.88 28.77
N GLY A 425 -2.02 9.05 29.41
CA GLY A 425 -3.22 9.43 30.16
C GLY A 425 -4.33 10.10 29.34
N ALA A 426 -5.51 9.48 29.38
CA ALA A 426 -6.87 9.91 29.00
C ALA A 426 -7.07 11.34 28.44
N SER A 427 -6.89 11.52 27.14
CA SER A 427 -7.78 12.31 26.29
C SER A 427 -8.95 11.46 25.78
N ALA A 428 -10.13 12.04 25.64
CA ALA A 428 -11.37 11.33 25.33
C ALA A 428 -11.39 10.86 23.85
N GLY A 429 -10.89 9.64 23.63
CA GLY A 429 -10.84 8.88 22.37
C GLY A 429 -10.00 7.59 22.50
N GLU A 430 -9.62 7.25 23.73
CA GLU A 430 -8.38 6.55 24.05
C GLU A 430 -8.48 5.06 24.30
N GLU A 431 -9.70 4.52 24.39
CA GLU A 431 -9.85 3.13 24.79
C GLU A 431 -9.46 2.17 23.68
N ALA A 432 -9.78 2.54 22.44
CA ALA A 432 -9.40 1.79 21.26
C ALA A 432 -7.87 1.73 21.10
N ASP A 433 -7.17 2.80 21.43
CA ASP A 433 -5.71 2.90 21.32
C ASP A 433 -4.99 2.02 22.35
N LYS A 434 -5.71 1.62 23.40
CA LYS A 434 -5.23 0.72 24.45
C LYS A 434 -5.57 -0.73 24.18
N ALA A 435 -6.26 -1.01 23.08
CA ALA A 435 -6.64 -2.35 22.69
C ALA A 435 -5.56 -3.00 21.82
N ALA A 436 -5.38 -4.30 21.96
CA ALA A 436 -4.59 -5.07 21.01
C ALA A 436 -5.29 -5.20 19.65
N PHE A 437 -6.62 -5.38 19.69
CA PHE A 437 -7.51 -5.39 18.54
C PHE A 437 -8.63 -4.38 18.77
N ALA A 438 -8.77 -3.40 17.87
CA ALA A 438 -9.81 -2.40 17.91
C ALA A 438 -10.66 -2.48 16.64
N ILE A 439 -11.97 -2.69 16.81
CA ILE A 439 -12.94 -2.67 15.73
C ILE A 439 -13.73 -1.38 15.86
N PHE A 440 -13.55 -0.51 14.88
CA PHE A 440 -14.13 0.82 14.88
C PHE A 440 -15.43 0.86 14.09
N ASP A 441 -16.31 1.73 14.56
CA ASP A 441 -17.36 2.27 13.74
C ASP A 441 -16.85 3.52 13.04
N ALA A 442 -17.40 3.86 11.88
CA ALA A 442 -17.13 5.17 11.33
C ALA A 442 -17.68 6.23 12.27
N GLY A 443 -16.83 7.14 12.72
CA GLY A 443 -17.29 8.35 13.39
C GLY A 443 -18.45 9.02 12.61
N ILE A 444 -19.45 9.45 13.37
CA ILE A 444 -20.73 10.01 12.91
C ILE A 444 -20.52 10.98 11.73
N GLY A 445 -20.92 10.58 10.52
CA GLY A 445 -20.89 11.44 9.32
C GLY A 445 -20.15 10.88 8.10
N VAL A 446 -19.44 9.75 8.23
CA VAL A 446 -18.80 9.05 7.10
C VAL A 446 -19.10 7.54 7.14
N ASP A 447 -20.30 7.10 6.75
CA ASP A 447 -20.76 5.69 6.68
C ASP A 447 -19.81 4.67 5.97
N TRP A 448 -18.67 5.13 5.46
CA TRP A 448 -17.64 4.42 4.73
C TRP A 448 -16.72 3.58 5.61
N TYR A 449 -16.58 3.93 6.89
CA TYR A 449 -15.63 3.31 7.81
C TYR A 449 -16.28 2.40 8.87
N ALA A 450 -17.54 2.03 8.68
CA ALA A 450 -18.25 1.20 9.63
C ALA A 450 -17.84 -0.27 9.47
N SER A 451 -17.37 -0.88 10.56
CA SER A 451 -17.08 -2.31 10.59
C SER A 451 -18.38 -3.11 10.69
N HIS A 452 -18.65 -3.95 9.69
CA HIS A 452 -19.76 -4.91 9.70
C HIS A 452 -19.27 -6.30 9.30
N ASN A 453 -19.92 -7.36 9.78
CA ASN A 453 -19.59 -8.75 9.43
C ASN A 453 -18.11 -9.11 9.64
N VAL A 454 -17.51 -8.64 10.74
CA VAL A 454 -16.11 -8.94 11.05
C VAL A 454 -16.03 -10.34 11.66
N THR A 455 -15.21 -11.22 11.07
CA THR A 455 -14.91 -12.53 11.65
C THR A 455 -13.54 -12.51 12.30
N MET A 456 -13.45 -12.86 13.57
CA MET A 456 -12.19 -13.02 14.30
C MET A 456 -12.03 -14.48 14.72
N GLN A 457 -11.03 -15.17 14.17
CA GLN A 457 -10.74 -16.56 14.49
C GLN A 457 -9.29 -16.78 14.93
N GLY A 458 -9.08 -17.41 16.09
CA GLY A 458 -7.73 -17.86 16.50
C GLY A 458 -6.75 -16.73 16.84
N ASN A 459 -7.21 -15.50 17.03
CA ASN A 459 -6.34 -14.35 17.31
C ASN A 459 -5.88 -14.36 18.78
N ARG A 460 -4.71 -13.78 19.06
CA ARG A 460 -4.12 -13.73 20.40
C ARG A 460 -3.70 -12.32 20.77
N ALA A 461 -4.14 -11.85 21.94
CA ALA A 461 -3.65 -10.62 22.56
C ALA A 461 -2.93 -10.97 23.86
N ARG A 462 -1.69 -10.49 24.02
CA ARG A 462 -0.84 -10.78 25.18
C ARG A 462 -0.24 -9.51 25.75
N ASP A 463 -0.39 -9.32 27.05
CA ASP A 463 0.53 -8.47 27.80
C ASP A 463 1.73 -9.32 28.23
N GLY A 464 2.92 -8.94 27.76
CA GLY A 464 4.20 -9.52 28.15
C GLY A 464 4.66 -9.08 29.55
N GLY A 465 3.79 -8.45 30.33
CA GLY A 465 4.05 -7.97 31.69
C GLY A 465 4.43 -6.49 31.74
N THR A 466 4.18 -5.73 30.67
CA THR A 466 4.47 -4.29 30.60
C THR A 466 3.30 -3.45 31.08
N GLY A 467 2.07 -3.98 31.08
CA GLY A 467 0.87 -3.21 31.39
C GLY A 467 0.31 -2.42 30.21
N LYS A 468 0.91 -2.56 29.02
CA LYS A 468 0.54 -1.83 27.79
C LYS A 468 -0.83 -2.19 27.24
N VAL A 469 -1.14 -3.49 27.25
CA VAL A 469 -2.40 -4.01 26.74
C VAL A 469 -3.43 -3.87 27.84
N LYS A 470 -4.16 -2.75 27.87
CA LYS A 470 -5.30 -2.60 28.79
C LYS A 470 -6.46 -3.49 28.34
N TYR A 471 -6.71 -3.49 27.03
CA TYR A 471 -7.78 -4.27 26.43
C TYR A 471 -7.24 -5.30 25.44
N GLY A 472 -7.64 -6.56 25.58
CA GLY A 472 -7.34 -7.56 24.55
C GLY A 472 -8.12 -7.29 23.26
N TYR A 473 -9.32 -6.71 23.41
CA TYR A 473 -10.26 -6.43 22.35
C TYR A 473 -11.14 -5.22 22.73
N PHE A 474 -11.42 -4.36 21.75
CA PHE A 474 -12.32 -3.20 21.87
C PHE A 474 -13.22 -3.10 20.63
N GLU A 475 -14.48 -2.76 20.86
CA GLU A 475 -15.52 -2.60 19.83
C GLU A 475 -16.34 -1.35 20.12
N GLU A 476 -16.43 -0.42 19.16
CA GLU A 476 -17.24 0.78 19.33
C GLU A 476 -18.75 0.49 19.19
N PRO A 477 -19.58 0.87 20.17
CA PRO A 477 -20.93 0.32 20.29
C PRO A 477 -21.98 0.90 19.32
N TRP A 478 -21.67 1.97 18.58
CA TRP A 478 -22.73 2.78 17.98
C TRP A 478 -23.29 2.23 16.66
N HIS A 479 -22.51 1.58 15.79
CA HIS A 479 -23.06 0.93 14.57
C HIS A 479 -22.34 -0.36 14.12
N ILE A 480 -21.68 -1.09 15.02
CA ILE A 480 -21.11 -2.39 14.64
C ILE A 480 -22.21 -3.46 14.58
N PHE A 481 -22.39 -4.04 13.40
CA PHE A 481 -23.39 -5.07 13.14
C PHE A 481 -22.65 -6.38 12.85
N ALA A 482 -22.74 -7.34 13.77
CA ALA A 482 -22.28 -8.73 13.66
C ALA A 482 -20.75 -8.95 13.62
N THR A 483 -20.12 -8.95 14.79
CA THR A 483 -18.77 -9.52 14.97
C THR A 483 -18.86 -10.99 15.42
N ASP A 484 -18.33 -11.93 14.63
CA ASP A 484 -18.24 -13.35 14.97
C ASP A 484 -16.85 -13.66 15.53
N ARG A 485 -16.78 -14.11 16.79
CA ARG A 485 -15.54 -14.38 17.52
C ARG A 485 -15.44 -15.87 17.84
N ARG A 486 -14.39 -16.54 17.36
CA ARG A 486 -14.15 -17.97 17.61
C ARG A 486 -12.70 -18.21 17.99
N GLU A 487 -12.47 -19.03 19.02
CA GLU A 487 -11.12 -19.53 19.36
C GLU A 487 -10.08 -18.42 19.62
N ASN A 488 -10.49 -17.22 20.06
CA ASN A 488 -9.58 -16.12 20.35
C ASN A 488 -9.07 -16.20 21.81
N ASP A 489 -7.78 -15.89 22.03
CA ASP A 489 -7.14 -15.78 23.37
C ASP A 489 -6.81 -14.31 23.62
N PHE A 490 -7.81 -13.53 24.06
CA PHE A 490 -7.66 -12.13 24.41
C PHE A 490 -7.43 -11.99 25.92
N ARG A 491 -6.17 -11.85 26.32
CA ARG A 491 -5.83 -11.60 27.73
C ARG A 491 -5.85 -10.10 28.01
N GLY A 492 -6.52 -9.70 29.08
CA GLY A 492 -6.78 -8.30 29.44
C GLY A 492 -8.26 -8.06 29.71
N HIS A 493 -8.66 -6.81 29.97
CA HIS A 493 -10.09 -6.49 30.02
C HIS A 493 -10.67 -6.60 28.59
N VAL A 494 -11.84 -7.19 28.46
CA VAL A 494 -12.64 -7.07 27.24
C VAL A 494 -13.63 -5.94 27.51
N HIS A 495 -13.48 -4.80 26.83
CA HIS A 495 -14.43 -3.71 26.94
C HIS A 495 -15.50 -3.90 25.87
N ASP A 496 -16.61 -4.52 26.26
CA ASP A 496 -17.77 -4.76 25.41
C ASP A 496 -18.92 -3.87 25.91
N GLU A 497 -18.96 -2.61 25.45
CA GLU A 497 -19.98 -1.65 25.90
C GLU A 497 -21.37 -1.99 25.34
N VAL A 498 -21.43 -2.78 24.25
CA VAL A 498 -22.65 -3.26 23.59
C VAL A 498 -23.47 -4.18 24.51
N VAL A 499 -22.80 -4.96 25.38
CA VAL A 499 -23.48 -5.92 26.27
C VAL A 499 -24.37 -5.24 27.31
N ARG A 500 -24.08 -3.98 27.70
CA ARG A 500 -24.90 -3.28 28.70
C ARG A 500 -26.17 -2.64 28.14
N GLN A 501 -26.25 -2.35 26.85
CA GLN A 501 -27.42 -1.66 26.28
C GLN A 501 -28.38 -2.59 25.51
N ALA A 502 -27.93 -3.74 25.00
CA ALA A 502 -28.76 -4.60 24.13
C ALA A 502 -29.38 -5.85 24.79
N GLY A 503 -28.98 -6.26 26.00
CA GLY A 503 -29.56 -7.43 26.67
C GLY A 503 -29.34 -8.78 25.95
N VAL A 504 -28.39 -8.86 25.01
CA VAL A 504 -28.04 -10.08 24.29
C VAL A 504 -26.99 -10.84 25.09
N ALA A 505 -27.34 -12.03 25.58
CA ALA A 505 -26.40 -12.92 26.26
C ALA A 505 -25.42 -13.52 25.25
N MET A 506 -24.12 -13.35 25.50
CA MET A 506 -23.08 -14.10 24.78
C MET A 506 -22.95 -15.51 25.37
N THR A 507 -22.75 -16.49 24.50
CA THR A 507 -22.28 -17.82 24.88
C THR A 507 -20.76 -17.82 24.70
N GLU A 508 -20.02 -17.99 25.79
CA GLU A 508 -18.55 -18.11 25.79
C GLU A 508 -18.07 -19.41 25.12
#